data_AF-A0AAD5GW90-F1
#
_entry.id   AF-A0AAD5GW90-F1
#
_cell.length_a   1.000
_cell.length_b   1.000
_cell.length_c   1.000
_cell.angle_alpha   90.00
_cell.angle_beta   90.00
_cell.angle_gamma   90.00
#
_symmetry.space_group_name_H-M   'P 1'
#
loop_
_entity.id
_entity.type
_entity.pdbx_description
1 polymer ?
#
loop_
_entity_poly.entity_id
_entity_poly.type
_entity_poly.pdbx_seq_one_letter_code
_entity_poly.pdbx_strand_id
1 'polypeptide(L)'
;MGLGWWWSLVVLAGGVRLWFGSGRVGQTRPDLVWFWFWSGHGYGVGVRVRFRRCPAGGARMCIEAKEGTKWTEDNVNRWKAALTEVADLKGMVLSGPETAFIAEIVHIVYSELDLKLVSCPTVLTGIEFRAQGVNPWLRCEEEQHCSPVLAICGMGGSGKTTLAKYIYNSNKQNFESSSFLEEIENKPGVLLRLQKQLLRDVLGNNIEISNVSEGTLQIERAIERKRVLIVVDDIDDSDILSTLFGKTVFRKQSKIIITTRLLNIDTWFESISWRCLVYKLELLNPHESLELLSWHAFGSNIPMEGFEKIAAELAQYCGGNPLALKVLGSSLFVSVNEASTRNNMIEIWRSRMNALNSFKGDLDHKIQGVLQRSFESLACHSHKELFLHIACFFVGLPASLVTLILENNYHAKSGIMTLINRCLVTVERDKLMMHKLLQDMAINIVREESKDTAKRSRVWQFDESYHLLSKGDGSETIEGLILNMTEAKPGMTSDKYEIELGVSFNRESETDKMEKAVSSLEGVESVSIHKEIGRLIVVGRVDVQAVATRVREFEKFVQVLRYRPV
;
A
#
# COMPACT_ATOMS: atom_id res chain seq x y z
N MET A 1 14.09 9.27 -39.81
CA MET A 1 13.68 9.58 -38.42
C MET A 1 14.65 8.84 -37.50
N GLY A 2 15.32 9.58 -36.60
CA GLY A 2 16.62 9.23 -36.03
C GLY A 2 16.61 8.07 -35.03
N LEU A 3 17.54 7.13 -35.22
CA LEU A 3 17.91 6.08 -34.28
C LEU A 3 19.00 6.61 -33.35
N GLY A 4 18.66 6.83 -32.08
CA GLY A 4 19.63 7.12 -31.02
C GLY A 4 20.23 5.82 -30.50
N TRP A 5 21.53 5.63 -30.70
CA TRP A 5 22.29 4.52 -30.11
C TRP A 5 22.90 4.97 -28.79
N TRP A 6 22.49 4.35 -27.68
CA TRP A 6 23.17 4.45 -26.39
C TRP A 6 24.37 3.49 -26.40
N TRP A 7 25.53 3.94 -25.94
CA TRP A 7 26.70 3.07 -25.73
C TRP A 7 26.98 2.94 -24.24
N SER A 8 26.92 1.72 -23.73
CA SER A 8 27.23 1.34 -22.35
C SER A 8 28.71 1.00 -22.19
N LEU A 9 29.27 1.31 -21.02
CA LEU A 9 30.57 0.86 -20.55
C LEU A 9 30.49 -0.67 -20.28
N VAL A 10 31.16 -1.48 -21.11
CA VAL A 10 31.31 -2.92 -20.89
C VAL A 10 32.67 -3.19 -20.25
N VAL A 11 32.66 -3.69 -19.02
CA VAL A 11 33.83 -4.28 -18.37
C VAL A 11 33.82 -5.78 -18.68
N LEU A 12 34.71 -6.21 -19.57
CA LEU A 12 35.03 -7.64 -19.73
C LEU A 12 36.38 -7.91 -19.09
N ALA A 13 36.43 -8.97 -18.29
CA ALA A 13 37.64 -9.48 -17.67
C ALA A 13 38.73 -9.72 -18.73
N GLY A 14 39.90 -9.11 -18.52
CA GLY A 14 41.07 -9.28 -19.38
C GLY A 14 41.19 -8.27 -20.53
N GLY A 15 41.61 -7.05 -20.20
CA GLY A 15 42.16 -6.08 -21.16
C GLY A 15 41.26 -4.89 -21.47
N VAL A 16 41.73 -3.68 -21.16
CA VAL A 16 41.08 -2.43 -21.54
C VAL A 16 41.27 -2.20 -23.04
N ARG A 17 40.18 -2.23 -23.83
CA ARG A 17 40.14 -1.64 -25.18
C ARG A 17 39.20 -0.44 -25.15
N LEU A 18 39.76 0.76 -25.36
CA LEU A 18 38.99 1.98 -25.62
C LEU A 18 38.63 2.05 -27.10
N TRP A 19 37.35 2.22 -27.42
CA TRP A 19 36.87 2.55 -28.76
C TRP A 19 36.43 4.02 -28.77
N PHE A 20 36.95 4.82 -29.70
CA PHE A 20 36.53 6.20 -29.92
C PHE A 20 35.82 6.30 -31.27
N GLY A 21 34.52 6.63 -31.25
CA GLY A 21 33.77 6.99 -32.45
C GLY A 21 33.94 8.48 -32.77
N SER A 22 34.14 8.83 -34.05
CA SER A 22 34.27 10.23 -34.47
C SER A 22 32.91 10.93 -34.53
N GLY A 23 32.73 11.97 -33.72
CA GLY A 23 31.64 12.96 -33.85
C GLY A 23 32.22 14.34 -34.12
N ARG A 24 31.59 15.12 -35.02
CA ARG A 24 32.08 16.43 -35.49
C ARG A 24 32.16 17.49 -34.38
N VAL A 25 33.15 18.35 -34.54
CA VAL A 25 33.44 19.57 -33.76
C VAL A 25 32.27 20.54 -33.81
N GLY A 26 31.81 21.00 -32.64
CA GLY A 26 30.93 22.17 -32.53
C GLY A 26 29.82 22.04 -31.49
N GLN A 27 30.17 21.91 -30.21
CA GLN A 27 29.45 22.37 -29.00
C GLN A 27 29.96 21.57 -27.80
N THR A 28 30.84 22.15 -26.99
CA THR A 28 31.17 21.63 -25.67
C THR A 28 29.97 21.84 -24.75
N ARG A 29 29.20 20.78 -24.48
CA ARG A 29 28.36 20.74 -23.30
C ARG A 29 29.26 20.51 -22.08
N PRO A 30 29.05 21.19 -20.94
CA PRO A 30 29.75 20.86 -19.71
C PRO A 30 29.15 19.58 -19.14
N ASP A 31 29.61 18.43 -19.62
CA ASP A 31 29.28 17.14 -19.02
C ASP A 31 30.24 16.90 -17.83
N LEU A 32 29.73 16.45 -16.68
CA LEU A 32 30.59 15.99 -15.57
C LEU A 32 31.31 14.70 -15.99
N VAL A 33 32.65 14.69 -15.93
CA VAL A 33 33.48 13.54 -16.28
C VAL A 33 34.24 13.04 -15.05
N TRP A 34 34.08 11.75 -14.73
CA TRP A 34 34.75 11.09 -13.60
C TRP A 34 35.62 9.93 -14.10
N PHE A 35 36.78 9.72 -13.47
CA PHE A 35 37.75 8.68 -13.85
C PHE A 35 38.14 7.77 -12.70
N TRP A 36 38.13 6.46 -12.95
CA TRP A 36 38.38 5.41 -11.96
C TRP A 36 39.56 4.56 -12.42
N PHE A 37 40.53 4.32 -11.54
CA PHE A 37 41.78 3.64 -11.89
C PHE A 37 41.86 2.24 -11.27
N TRP A 38 41.93 1.22 -12.12
CA TRP A 38 42.13 -0.19 -11.75
C TRP A 38 43.57 -0.63 -12.04
N SER A 39 44.16 -1.43 -11.15
CA SER A 39 45.49 -2.04 -11.37
C SER A 39 45.36 -3.28 -12.25
N GLY A 40 45.92 -3.25 -13.45
CA GLY A 40 46.02 -4.42 -14.34
C GLY A 40 47.44 -4.55 -14.92
N HIS A 41 48.09 -5.69 -14.69
CA HIS A 41 49.32 -6.05 -15.39
C HIS A 41 48.98 -6.71 -16.74
N GLY A 42 49.14 -5.97 -17.84
CA GLY A 42 48.97 -6.48 -19.20
C GLY A 42 50.28 -6.43 -20.00
N TYR A 43 50.73 -7.59 -20.50
CA TYR A 43 51.82 -7.69 -21.48
C TYR A 43 51.22 -7.58 -22.89
N GLY A 44 51.44 -6.45 -23.56
CA GLY A 44 51.06 -6.20 -24.95
C GLY A 44 51.63 -4.87 -25.43
N VAL A 45 52.02 -4.79 -26.70
CA VAL A 45 52.60 -3.57 -27.29
C VAL A 45 51.50 -2.52 -27.43
N GLY A 46 51.48 -1.59 -26.47
CA GLY A 46 50.52 -0.48 -26.33
C GLY A 46 51.03 0.50 -25.27
N VAL A 47 50.49 1.72 -25.25
CA VAL A 47 50.88 2.83 -24.35
C VAL A 47 51.06 2.33 -22.92
N ARG A 48 52.25 2.55 -22.33
CA ARG A 48 52.60 2.06 -20.99
C ARG A 48 52.40 3.19 -19.99
N VAL A 49 51.33 3.11 -19.20
CA VAL A 49 51.08 4.06 -18.10
C VAL A 49 51.86 3.61 -16.87
N ARG A 50 52.63 4.50 -16.25
CA ARG A 50 53.47 4.19 -15.09
C ARG A 50 53.06 5.08 -13.92
N PHE A 51 52.78 4.47 -12.77
CA PHE A 51 52.43 5.20 -11.55
C PHE A 51 53.71 5.50 -10.74
N ARG A 52 53.93 6.76 -10.35
CA ARG A 52 54.90 7.13 -9.30
C ARG A 52 54.15 7.66 -8.07
N ARG A 53 54.49 7.14 -6.89
CA ARG A 53 54.04 7.71 -5.61
C ARG A 53 54.86 8.95 -5.29
N CYS A 54 54.21 10.06 -4.98
CA CYS A 54 54.85 11.24 -4.43
C CYS A 54 54.82 11.20 -2.89
N PRO A 55 55.81 11.82 -2.19
CA PRO A 55 55.92 11.78 -0.73
C PRO A 55 54.77 12.46 0.04
N ALA A 56 53.90 13.22 -0.63
CA ALA A 56 52.82 14.01 -0.02
C ALA A 56 51.44 13.32 -0.07
N GLY A 57 51.38 11.99 -0.15
CA GLY A 57 50.12 11.24 -0.08
C GLY A 57 49.23 11.26 -1.34
N GLY A 58 49.63 11.95 -2.40
CA GLY A 58 48.99 11.90 -3.73
C GLY A 58 49.73 11.00 -4.71
N ALA A 59 48.99 10.23 -5.53
CA ALA A 59 49.53 9.54 -6.70
C ALA A 59 49.42 10.46 -7.92
N ARG A 60 50.52 10.70 -8.64
CA ARG A 60 50.51 11.41 -9.93
C ARG A 60 50.71 10.39 -11.04
N MET A 61 49.84 10.41 -12.05
CA MET A 61 49.93 9.51 -13.20
C MET A 61 50.95 10.07 -14.21
N CYS A 62 51.97 9.27 -14.54
CA CYS A 62 52.94 9.62 -15.61
C CYS A 62 52.71 8.70 -16.81
N ILE A 63 52.42 9.26 -17.97
CA ILE A 63 52.07 8.51 -19.17
C ILE A 63 53.25 8.56 -20.14
N GLU A 64 53.89 7.42 -20.39
CA GLU A 64 54.91 7.27 -21.44
C GLU A 64 54.26 6.59 -22.67
N ALA A 65 53.97 7.37 -23.71
CA ALA A 65 53.47 6.83 -24.97
C ALA A 65 54.65 6.40 -25.87
N LYS A 66 54.63 5.15 -26.34
CA LYS A 66 55.53 4.70 -27.42
C LYS A 66 54.81 4.85 -28.76
N GLU A 67 55.44 5.54 -29.70
CA GLU A 67 54.95 5.73 -31.06
C GLU A 67 55.00 4.40 -31.83
N GLY A 68 53.85 3.98 -32.35
CA GLY A 68 53.72 2.85 -33.25
C GLY A 68 53.44 3.34 -34.67
N THR A 69 54.05 2.70 -35.67
CA THR A 69 54.06 3.07 -37.09
C THR A 69 52.70 3.03 -37.82
N LYS A 70 51.58 2.87 -37.09
CA LYS A 70 50.21 2.78 -37.64
C LYS A 70 49.35 4.03 -37.43
N TRP A 71 49.86 5.06 -36.75
CA TRP A 71 49.06 6.21 -36.34
C TRP A 71 49.70 7.51 -36.81
N THR A 72 48.87 8.48 -37.22
CA THR A 72 49.34 9.82 -37.57
C THR A 72 49.79 10.56 -36.32
N GLU A 73 50.78 11.43 -36.47
CA GLU A 73 51.32 12.27 -35.39
C GLU A 73 50.21 13.12 -34.73
N ASP A 74 49.23 13.59 -35.52
CA ASP A 74 48.06 14.31 -35.04
C ASP A 74 47.18 13.48 -34.08
N ASN A 75 46.95 12.20 -34.39
CA ASN A 75 46.20 11.31 -33.50
C ASN A 75 46.95 11.09 -32.17
N VAL A 76 48.26 10.89 -32.25
CA VAL A 76 49.12 10.69 -31.07
C VAL A 76 49.12 11.93 -30.19
N ASN A 77 49.20 13.13 -30.77
CA ASN A 77 49.19 14.39 -30.04
C ASN A 77 47.82 14.68 -29.39
N ARG A 78 46.72 14.37 -30.08
CA ARG A 78 45.36 14.47 -29.50
C ARG A 78 45.17 13.51 -28.33
N TRP A 79 45.68 12.28 -28.42
CA TRP A 79 45.63 11.33 -27.30
C TRP A 79 46.54 11.76 -26.16
N LYS A 80 47.75 12.26 -26.43
CA LYS A 80 48.63 12.82 -25.39
C LYS A 80 47.91 13.95 -24.64
N ALA A 81 47.32 14.91 -25.36
CA ALA A 81 46.59 16.02 -24.75
C ALA A 81 45.39 15.55 -23.91
N ALA A 82 44.53 14.69 -24.45
CA ALA A 82 43.38 14.16 -23.72
C ALA A 82 43.79 13.34 -22.49
N LEU A 83 44.83 12.50 -22.60
CA LEU A 83 45.32 11.70 -21.48
C LEU A 83 46.00 12.55 -20.41
N THR A 84 46.66 13.66 -20.78
CA THR A 84 47.18 14.63 -19.82
C THR A 84 46.05 15.34 -19.08
N GLU A 85 45.01 15.77 -19.78
CA GLU A 85 43.82 16.37 -19.18
C GLU A 85 43.14 15.41 -18.18
N VAL A 86 43.00 14.14 -18.56
CA VAL A 86 42.45 13.08 -17.69
C VAL A 86 43.34 12.79 -16.48
N ALA A 87 44.67 12.86 -16.63
CA ALA A 87 45.62 12.62 -15.55
C ALA A 87 45.62 13.72 -14.48
N ASP A 88 45.23 14.95 -14.86
CA ASP A 88 45.14 16.10 -13.96
C ASP A 88 43.78 16.19 -13.23
N LEU A 89 42.78 15.37 -13.61
CA LEU A 89 41.52 15.27 -12.89
C LEU A 89 41.69 14.52 -11.56
N LYS A 90 41.07 15.05 -10.49
CA LYS A 90 41.05 14.39 -9.19
C LYS A 90 40.10 13.19 -9.23
N GLY A 91 40.66 11.98 -9.18
CA GLY A 91 39.91 10.73 -9.08
C GLY A 91 40.13 10.00 -7.76
N MET A 92 39.37 8.92 -7.55
CA MET A 92 39.55 8.02 -6.40
C MET A 92 40.42 6.82 -6.80
N VAL A 93 41.27 6.38 -5.87
CA VAL A 93 42.11 5.18 -6.05
C VAL A 93 41.51 4.05 -5.23
N LEU A 94 41.37 2.87 -5.83
CA LEU A 94 40.84 1.67 -5.16
C LEU A 94 41.55 1.45 -3.80
N SER A 95 40.80 1.54 -2.72
CA SER A 95 41.26 1.21 -1.37
C SER A 95 40.30 0.25 -0.69
N GLY A 96 40.80 -0.92 -0.29
CA GLY A 96 39.98 -1.95 0.39
C GLY A 96 39.18 -2.85 -0.56
N PRO A 97 38.16 -3.57 -0.05
CA PRO A 97 37.31 -4.44 -0.84
C PRO A 97 36.55 -3.69 -1.94
N GLU A 98 36.48 -4.28 -3.13
CA GLU A 98 35.84 -3.67 -4.31
C GLU A 98 34.39 -3.24 -4.05
N THR A 99 33.64 -4.02 -3.29
CA THR A 99 32.25 -3.72 -2.90
C THR A 99 32.12 -2.46 -2.04
N ALA A 100 33.04 -2.24 -1.11
CA ALA A 100 33.07 -1.05 -0.27
C ALA A 100 33.47 0.19 -1.07
N PHE A 101 34.44 0.04 -1.99
CA PHE A 101 34.87 1.11 -2.86
C PHE A 101 33.79 1.53 -3.86
N ILE A 102 33.05 0.57 -4.44
CA ILE A 102 31.89 0.85 -5.30
C ILE A 102 30.81 1.60 -4.50
N ALA A 103 30.53 1.18 -3.27
CA ALA A 103 29.55 1.86 -2.42
C ALA A 103 29.95 3.32 -2.12
N GLU A 104 31.24 3.57 -1.88
CA GLU A 104 31.78 4.91 -1.65
C GLU A 104 31.65 5.81 -2.88
N ILE A 105 31.97 5.30 -4.07
CA ILE A 105 31.83 6.06 -5.31
C ILE A 105 30.36 6.37 -5.60
N VAL A 106 29.49 5.37 -5.43
CA VAL A 106 28.04 5.55 -5.59
C VAL A 106 27.55 6.65 -4.65
N HIS A 107 27.97 6.63 -3.38
CA HIS A 107 27.63 7.67 -2.41
C HIS A 107 28.09 9.07 -2.86
N ILE A 108 29.34 9.24 -3.31
CA ILE A 108 29.88 10.53 -3.75
C ILE A 108 29.15 11.06 -4.99
N VAL A 109 28.87 10.20 -5.97
CA VAL A 109 28.09 10.58 -7.15
C VAL A 109 26.68 11.01 -6.76
N TYR A 110 26.03 10.31 -5.82
CA TYR A 110 24.72 10.69 -5.32
C TYR A 110 24.74 12.03 -4.56
N SER A 111 25.77 12.30 -3.76
CA SER A 111 25.88 13.56 -3.01
C SER A 111 26.17 14.77 -3.90
N GLU A 112 27.01 14.62 -4.93
CA GLU A 112 27.41 15.70 -5.83
C GLU A 112 26.31 16.06 -6.86
N LEU A 113 25.43 15.12 -7.19
CA LEU A 113 24.32 15.36 -8.13
C LEU A 113 23.07 16.00 -7.51
N ASP A 114 23.09 16.39 -6.21
CA ASP A 114 21.94 16.82 -5.41
C ASP A 114 20.68 15.96 -5.67
N LEU A 115 20.89 14.66 -5.88
CA LEU A 115 19.84 13.70 -6.03
C LEU A 115 19.28 13.41 -4.64
N LYS A 116 18.55 14.38 -4.04
CA LYS A 116 17.63 14.18 -2.90
C LYS A 116 16.53 13.18 -3.27
N LEU A 117 16.92 11.95 -3.54
CA LEU A 117 16.01 10.87 -3.91
C LEU A 117 15.37 10.38 -2.63
N VAL A 118 14.07 10.21 -2.68
CA VAL A 118 13.35 9.57 -1.60
C VAL A 118 13.60 8.07 -1.72
N SER A 119 13.97 7.41 -0.62
CA SER A 119 14.25 5.98 -0.63
C SER A 119 13.02 5.18 -1.09
N CYS A 120 13.19 4.40 -2.15
CA CYS A 120 12.20 3.47 -2.68
C CYS A 120 12.55 2.02 -2.30
N PRO A 121 11.56 1.12 -2.18
CA PRO A 121 11.80 -0.31 -2.15
C PRO A 121 12.63 -0.76 -3.35
N THR A 122 13.46 -1.79 -3.16
CA THR A 122 14.29 -2.38 -4.22
C THR A 122 13.49 -3.12 -5.28
N VAL A 123 12.25 -3.51 -4.95
CA VAL A 123 11.35 -4.27 -5.82
C VAL A 123 10.11 -3.44 -6.08
N LEU A 124 9.84 -3.17 -7.34
CA LEU A 124 8.78 -2.25 -7.77
C LEU A 124 7.86 -2.90 -8.81
N THR A 125 7.38 -4.10 -8.51
CA THR A 125 6.52 -4.89 -9.41
C THR A 125 5.31 -4.08 -9.89
N GLY A 126 5.17 -3.94 -11.21
CA GLY A 126 4.04 -3.28 -11.85
C GLY A 126 3.94 -1.76 -11.64
N ILE A 127 4.98 -1.11 -11.10
CA ILE A 127 4.88 0.32 -10.78
C ILE A 127 4.92 1.20 -12.02
N GLU A 128 5.68 0.81 -13.04
CA GLU A 128 5.79 1.53 -14.31
C GLU A 128 4.41 1.71 -14.95
N PHE A 129 3.62 0.63 -14.99
CA PHE A 129 2.26 0.65 -15.54
C PHE A 129 1.36 1.62 -14.77
N ARG A 130 1.41 1.60 -13.44
CA ARG A 130 0.64 2.51 -12.59
C ARG A 130 1.10 3.97 -12.74
N ALA A 131 2.41 4.20 -12.89
CA ALA A 131 2.97 5.52 -13.12
C ALA A 131 2.61 6.09 -14.50
N GLN A 132 2.49 5.23 -15.53
CA GLN A 132 2.01 5.65 -16.86
C GLN A 132 0.61 6.24 -16.82
N GLY A 133 -0.26 5.78 -15.90
CA GLY A 133 -1.59 6.38 -15.68
C GLY A 133 -1.53 7.81 -15.13
N VAL A 134 -0.45 8.19 -14.45
CA VAL A 134 -0.28 9.50 -13.81
C VAL A 134 0.57 10.47 -14.64
N ASN A 135 1.54 9.97 -15.41
CA ASN A 135 2.47 10.79 -16.17
C ASN A 135 1.82 11.82 -17.12
N PRO A 136 0.70 11.53 -17.83
CA PRO A 136 0.00 12.53 -18.64
C PRO A 136 -0.45 13.75 -17.83
N TRP A 137 -0.94 13.54 -16.61
CA TRP A 137 -1.36 14.64 -15.72
C TRP A 137 -0.19 15.54 -15.30
N LEU A 138 1.00 14.97 -15.07
CA LEU A 138 2.21 15.74 -14.74
C LEU A 138 2.68 16.64 -15.88
N ARG A 139 2.54 16.15 -17.13
CA ARG A 139 2.98 16.84 -18.36
C ARG A 139 1.95 17.81 -18.92
N CYS A 140 0.74 17.80 -18.38
CA CYS A 140 -0.33 18.65 -18.83
C CYS A 140 -0.05 20.11 -18.44
N GLU A 141 0.21 20.92 -19.47
CA GLU A 141 0.52 22.36 -19.40
C GLU A 141 -0.67 23.25 -19.79
N GLU A 142 -1.76 22.68 -20.29
CA GLU A 142 -2.94 23.41 -20.76
C GLU A 142 -3.79 23.97 -19.61
N GLU A 143 -4.02 25.28 -19.64
CA GLU A 143 -4.53 26.06 -18.50
C GLU A 143 -6.00 25.80 -18.15
N GLN A 144 -6.83 25.39 -19.10
CA GLN A 144 -8.29 25.34 -18.91
C GLN A 144 -8.79 24.01 -18.32
N HIS A 145 -7.95 22.96 -18.30
CA HIS A 145 -8.39 21.60 -17.92
C HIS A 145 -7.47 20.86 -16.94
N CYS A 146 -6.33 21.44 -16.54
CA CYS A 146 -5.38 20.73 -15.72
C CYS A 146 -5.58 20.96 -14.21
N SER A 147 -6.07 19.94 -13.50
CA SER A 147 -6.13 19.94 -12.03
C SER A 147 -4.72 20.11 -11.44
N PRO A 148 -4.47 21.07 -10.52
CA PRO A 148 -3.16 21.22 -9.87
C PRO A 148 -2.87 20.10 -8.85
N VAL A 149 -3.91 19.40 -8.38
CA VAL A 149 -3.80 18.33 -7.39
C VAL A 149 -4.20 17.00 -7.99
N LEU A 150 -3.41 15.97 -7.69
CA LEU A 150 -3.73 14.57 -7.87
C LEU A 150 -3.77 13.89 -6.52
N ALA A 151 -4.79 13.10 -6.26
CA ALA A 151 -4.89 12.30 -5.06
C ALA A 151 -4.84 10.81 -5.36
N ILE A 152 -3.79 10.15 -4.90
CA ILE A 152 -3.62 8.71 -5.01
C ILE A 152 -4.31 8.07 -3.80
N CYS A 153 -5.42 7.38 -4.06
CA CYS A 153 -6.32 6.87 -3.02
C CYS A 153 -6.37 5.34 -3.00
N GLY A 154 -6.60 4.72 -1.84
CA GLY A 154 -6.72 3.26 -1.75
C GLY A 154 -6.49 2.68 -0.36
N MET A 155 -6.71 1.37 -0.22
CA MET A 155 -6.60 0.62 1.02
C MET A 155 -5.21 0.70 1.68
N GLY A 156 -5.13 0.49 2.99
CA GLY A 156 -3.86 0.33 3.70
C GLY A 156 -2.95 -0.73 3.04
N GLY A 157 -1.66 -0.42 2.89
CA GLY A 157 -0.68 -1.33 2.28
C GLY A 157 -0.74 -1.48 0.76
N SER A 158 -1.62 -0.75 0.05
CA SER A 158 -1.80 -0.86 -1.41
C SER A 158 -0.64 -0.31 -2.27
N GLY A 159 0.35 0.34 -1.67
CA GLY A 159 1.52 0.88 -2.40
C GLY A 159 1.41 2.36 -2.83
N LYS A 160 0.46 3.14 -2.30
CA LYS A 160 0.30 4.57 -2.63
C LYS A 160 1.58 5.39 -2.44
N THR A 161 2.16 5.31 -1.24
CA THR A 161 3.42 5.97 -0.90
C THR A 161 4.53 5.55 -1.86
N THR A 162 4.63 4.25 -2.18
CA THR A 162 5.62 3.73 -3.12
C THR A 162 5.44 4.33 -4.52
N LEU A 163 4.20 4.40 -5.03
CA LEU A 163 3.90 5.02 -6.32
C LEU A 163 4.23 6.52 -6.33
N ALA A 164 3.88 7.23 -5.26
CA ALA A 164 4.18 8.65 -5.13
C ALA A 164 5.69 8.92 -5.10
N LYS A 165 6.47 8.10 -4.37
CA LYS A 165 7.94 8.17 -4.34
C LYS A 165 8.56 7.92 -5.71
N TYR A 166 8.08 6.89 -6.41
CA TYR A 166 8.53 6.59 -7.77
C TYR A 166 8.30 7.78 -8.70
N ILE A 167 7.06 8.28 -8.74
CA ILE A 167 6.68 9.43 -9.57
C ILE A 167 7.53 10.67 -9.22
N TYR A 168 7.70 10.96 -7.93
CA TYR A 168 8.49 12.09 -7.46
C TYR A 168 9.95 11.99 -7.94
N ASN A 169 10.60 10.85 -7.68
CA ASN A 169 11.99 10.64 -8.07
C ASN A 169 12.19 10.73 -9.59
N SER A 170 11.25 10.20 -10.38
CA SER A 170 11.31 10.23 -11.84
C SER A 170 11.04 11.60 -12.47
N ASN A 171 10.38 12.52 -11.75
CA ASN A 171 9.90 13.77 -12.34
C ASN A 171 10.40 15.05 -11.65
N LYS A 172 11.00 14.99 -10.46
CA LYS A 172 11.40 16.18 -9.70
C LYS A 172 12.30 17.16 -10.47
N GLN A 173 13.15 16.65 -11.37
CA GLN A 173 14.05 17.47 -12.18
C GLN A 173 13.33 18.31 -13.26
N ASN A 174 12.06 18.01 -13.53
CA ASN A 174 11.22 18.77 -14.46
C ASN A 174 10.57 20.00 -13.81
N PHE A 175 10.87 20.27 -12.53
CA PHE A 175 10.33 21.36 -11.73
C PHE A 175 11.48 22.21 -11.17
N GLU A 176 11.22 23.50 -10.93
CA GLU A 176 12.22 24.42 -10.38
C GLU A 176 12.58 24.05 -8.92
N SER A 177 11.64 23.45 -8.19
CA SER A 177 11.86 22.94 -6.84
C SER A 177 10.88 21.81 -6.54
N SER A 178 11.23 20.95 -5.59
CA SER A 178 10.39 19.81 -5.22
C SER A 178 10.52 19.47 -3.75
N SER A 179 9.44 19.00 -3.13
CA SER A 179 9.45 18.55 -1.73
C SER A 179 8.59 17.31 -1.54
N PHE A 180 9.03 16.41 -0.67
CA PHE A 180 8.31 15.21 -0.28
C PHE A 180 8.09 15.23 1.22
N LEU A 181 6.82 15.37 1.64
CA LEU A 181 6.41 15.51 3.03
C LEU A 181 5.86 14.17 3.54
N GLU A 182 6.55 13.56 4.51
CA GLU A 182 6.16 12.32 5.19
C GLU A 182 5.71 12.59 6.64
N GLU A 183 5.11 11.58 7.29
CA GLU A 183 4.73 11.60 8.72
C GLU A 183 3.76 12.74 9.07
N ILE A 184 2.73 12.89 8.24
CA ILE A 184 1.74 13.95 8.39
C ILE A 184 0.71 13.53 9.44
N GLU A 185 1.07 13.71 10.70
CA GLU A 185 0.15 13.55 11.82
C GLU A 185 -0.25 14.94 12.34
N ASN A 186 -1.54 15.12 12.67
CA ASN A 186 -2.03 16.34 13.32
C ASN A 186 -1.62 16.38 14.80
N LYS A 187 -0.31 16.38 15.06
CA LYS A 187 0.29 16.48 16.39
C LYS A 187 0.94 17.86 16.58
N PRO A 188 0.96 18.40 17.82
CA PRO A 188 1.59 19.67 18.11
C PRO A 188 3.04 19.73 17.59
N GLY A 189 3.36 20.76 16.82
CA GLY A 189 4.71 20.99 16.28
C GLY A 189 5.04 20.27 14.96
N VAL A 190 4.29 19.22 14.56
CA VAL A 190 4.53 18.51 13.29
C VAL A 190 4.31 19.43 12.10
N LEU A 191 3.22 20.19 12.12
CA LEU A 191 2.88 21.09 11.02
C LEU A 191 3.94 22.17 10.78
N LEU A 192 4.45 22.77 11.86
CA LEU A 192 5.53 23.75 11.77
C LEU A 192 6.83 23.13 11.21
N ARG A 193 7.13 21.87 11.58
CA ARG A 193 8.25 21.11 11.02
C ARG A 193 8.08 20.90 9.52
N LEU A 194 6.89 20.49 9.06
CA LEU A 194 6.57 20.30 7.65
C LEU A 194 6.68 21.60 6.86
N GLN A 195 6.20 22.72 7.41
CA GLN A 195 6.33 24.03 6.78
C GLN A 195 7.79 24.47 6.63
N LYS A 196 8.61 24.28 7.69
CA LYS A 196 10.05 24.55 7.63
C LYS A 196 10.75 23.70 6.57
N GLN A 197 10.41 22.41 6.49
CA GLN A 197 10.95 21.52 5.46
C GLN A 197 10.55 21.99 4.06
N LEU A 198 9.26 22.25 3.83
CA LEU A 198 8.75 22.68 2.53
C LEU A 198 9.42 24.00 2.08
N LEU A 199 9.53 24.97 2.97
CA LEU A 199 10.21 26.24 2.69
C LEU A 199 11.69 26.04 2.36
N ARG A 200 12.39 25.16 3.10
CA ARG A 200 13.79 24.81 2.81
C ARG A 200 13.93 24.16 1.43
N ASP A 201 13.06 23.23 1.11
CA ASP A 201 13.10 22.49 -0.16
C ASP A 201 12.75 23.38 -1.36
N VAL A 202 11.80 24.31 -1.19
CA VAL A 202 11.36 25.21 -2.27
C VAL A 202 12.28 26.41 -2.42
N LEU A 203 12.77 27.01 -1.33
CA LEU A 203 13.56 28.25 -1.39
C LEU A 203 15.07 28.02 -1.30
N GLY A 204 15.52 26.83 -0.91
CA GLY A 204 16.93 26.45 -0.86
C GLY A 204 17.70 26.96 0.36
N ASN A 205 17.05 27.68 1.27
CA ASN A 205 17.66 28.29 2.46
C ASN A 205 16.95 27.84 3.74
N ASN A 206 17.69 27.83 4.85
CA ASN A 206 17.09 27.65 6.17
C ASN A 206 16.29 28.91 6.53
N ILE A 207 14.96 28.80 6.44
CA ILE A 207 14.05 29.88 6.78
C ILE A 207 13.59 29.67 8.21
N GLU A 208 13.82 30.68 9.05
CA GLU A 208 13.24 30.72 10.37
C GLU A 208 11.81 31.24 10.28
N ILE A 209 10.85 30.43 10.72
CA ILE A 209 9.47 30.82 10.95
C ILE A 209 9.14 30.61 12.42
N SER A 210 8.49 31.60 13.01
CA SER A 210 8.18 31.66 14.45
C SER A 210 6.90 30.88 14.79
N ASN A 211 5.97 30.79 13.85
CA ASN A 211 4.67 30.13 14.05
C ASN A 211 4.08 29.62 12.72
N VAL A 212 2.98 28.87 12.83
CA VAL A 212 2.34 28.19 11.69
C VAL A 212 1.77 29.17 10.67
N SER A 213 1.10 30.24 11.12
CA SER A 213 0.49 31.25 10.24
C SER A 213 1.53 31.98 9.40
N GLU A 214 2.68 32.31 10.00
CA GLU A 214 3.82 32.86 9.28
C GLU A 214 4.35 31.86 8.22
N GLY A 215 4.48 30.58 8.60
CA GLY A 215 4.87 29.51 7.69
C GLY A 215 3.96 29.40 6.47
N THR A 216 2.64 29.40 6.69
CA THR A 216 1.64 29.32 5.63
C THR A 216 1.82 30.45 4.62
N LEU A 217 1.91 31.70 5.10
CA LEU A 217 2.03 32.88 4.24
C LEU A 217 3.35 32.92 3.45
N GLN A 218 4.44 32.41 4.04
CA GLN A 218 5.71 32.26 3.33
C GLN A 218 5.63 31.17 2.26
N ILE A 219 4.96 30.05 2.55
CA ILE A 219 4.75 28.96 1.59
C ILE A 219 3.92 29.47 0.42
N GLU A 220 2.81 30.17 0.66
CA GLU A 220 1.97 30.79 -0.36
C GLU A 220 2.80 31.63 -1.34
N ARG A 221 3.64 32.53 -0.80
CA ARG A 221 4.54 33.35 -1.62
C ARG A 221 5.57 32.54 -2.41
N ALA A 222 6.04 31.43 -1.85
CA ALA A 222 7.04 30.58 -2.50
C ALA A 222 6.45 29.79 -3.68
N ILE A 223 5.29 29.17 -3.48
CA ILE A 223 4.59 28.34 -4.48
C ILE A 223 3.90 29.16 -5.58
N GLU A 224 3.61 30.43 -5.33
CA GLU A 224 3.14 31.38 -6.35
C GLU A 224 4.26 31.77 -7.33
N ARG A 225 5.51 31.79 -6.85
CA ARG A 225 6.67 32.26 -7.63
C ARG A 225 7.43 31.15 -8.32
N LYS A 226 7.41 29.92 -7.78
CA LYS A 226 8.18 28.79 -8.32
C LYS A 226 7.29 27.70 -8.89
N ARG A 227 7.74 27.07 -9.97
CA ARG A 227 7.09 25.86 -10.51
C ARG A 227 7.52 24.67 -9.65
N VAL A 228 6.61 24.14 -8.82
CA VAL A 228 6.94 23.14 -7.79
C VAL A 228 6.27 21.78 -8.03
N LEU A 229 6.95 20.71 -7.61
CA LEU A 229 6.38 19.37 -7.42
C LEU A 229 6.37 19.03 -5.93
N ILE A 230 5.20 18.92 -5.32
CA ILE A 230 5.08 18.63 -3.90
C ILE A 230 4.33 17.31 -3.72
N VAL A 231 4.85 16.42 -2.88
CA VAL A 231 4.14 15.23 -2.42
C VAL A 231 3.80 15.37 -0.95
N VAL A 232 2.56 15.08 -0.60
CA VAL A 232 2.01 15.09 0.75
C VAL A 232 1.53 13.67 1.06
N ASP A 233 2.32 12.91 1.81
CA ASP A 233 2.08 11.47 2.02
C ASP A 233 1.21 11.19 3.26
N ASP A 234 0.27 10.26 3.10
CA ASP A 234 -0.60 9.66 4.12
C ASP A 234 -1.51 10.66 4.87
N ILE A 235 -2.20 11.54 4.13
CA ILE A 235 -3.08 12.55 4.70
C ILE A 235 -4.53 12.06 4.85
N ASP A 236 -5.16 12.35 5.99
CA ASP A 236 -6.56 12.03 6.29
C ASP A 236 -7.38 13.22 6.81
N ASP A 237 -6.79 14.41 6.87
CA ASP A 237 -7.39 15.65 7.37
C ASP A 237 -7.17 16.81 6.38
N SER A 238 -8.26 17.41 5.91
CA SER A 238 -8.24 18.56 5.01
C SER A 238 -7.63 19.81 5.63
N ASP A 239 -7.73 19.96 6.95
CA ASP A 239 -7.28 21.16 7.66
C ASP A 239 -5.76 21.29 7.57
N ILE A 240 -5.04 20.16 7.51
CA ILE A 240 -3.60 20.13 7.28
C ILE A 240 -3.24 20.75 5.92
N LEU A 241 -3.97 20.40 4.85
CA LEU A 241 -3.74 21.01 3.52
C LEU A 241 -3.99 22.51 3.55
N SER A 242 -5.11 22.92 4.12
CA SER A 242 -5.48 24.34 4.22
C SER A 242 -4.44 25.14 5.02
N THR A 243 -3.85 24.53 6.04
CA THR A 243 -2.85 25.19 6.88
C THR A 243 -1.45 25.17 6.26
N LEU A 244 -1.10 24.13 5.47
CA LEU A 244 0.17 24.09 4.75
C LEU A 244 0.21 25.12 3.62
N PHE A 245 -0.84 25.17 2.82
CA PHE A 245 -0.82 25.91 1.56
C PHE A 245 -1.70 27.18 1.55
N GLY A 246 -2.48 27.42 2.61
CA GLY A 246 -3.34 28.58 2.70
C GLY A 246 -4.48 28.56 1.68
N LYS A 247 -4.84 29.75 1.16
CA LYS A 247 -5.94 29.95 0.20
C LYS A 247 -5.47 30.40 -1.18
N THR A 248 -4.16 30.41 -1.40
CA THR A 248 -3.53 30.96 -2.60
C THR A 248 -3.65 30.03 -3.82
N VAL A 249 -3.61 30.62 -5.02
CA VAL A 249 -3.57 29.90 -6.30
C VAL A 249 -2.11 29.57 -6.63
N PHE A 250 -1.81 28.30 -6.95
CA PHE A 250 -0.46 27.90 -7.37
C PHE A 250 -0.01 28.60 -8.65
N ARG A 251 1.32 28.78 -8.78
CA ARG A 251 1.90 29.05 -10.10
C ARG A 251 1.45 27.97 -11.06
N LYS A 252 1.05 28.39 -12.26
CA LYS A 252 0.71 27.50 -13.37
C LYS A 252 1.81 26.45 -13.55
N GLN A 253 1.41 25.22 -13.89
CA GLN A 253 2.28 24.05 -14.05
C GLN A 253 2.86 23.45 -12.75
N SER A 254 2.59 24.01 -11.57
CA SER A 254 2.90 23.33 -10.31
C SER A 254 1.96 22.13 -10.11
N LYS A 255 2.47 21.09 -9.45
CA LYS A 255 1.77 19.82 -9.25
C LYS A 255 1.88 19.39 -7.79
N ILE A 256 0.74 19.06 -7.20
CA ILE A 256 0.67 18.43 -5.88
C ILE A 256 0.15 17.02 -6.03
N ILE A 257 0.87 16.07 -5.45
CA ILE A 257 0.38 14.71 -5.27
C ILE A 257 0.09 14.53 -3.79
N ILE A 258 -1.12 14.12 -3.46
CA ILE A 258 -1.46 13.67 -2.12
C ILE A 258 -1.66 12.15 -2.14
N THR A 259 -1.25 11.46 -1.08
CA THR A 259 -1.65 10.06 -0.89
C THR A 259 -2.61 9.99 0.29
N THR A 260 -3.72 9.27 0.13
CA THR A 260 -4.74 9.17 1.17
C THR A 260 -5.45 7.83 1.13
N ARG A 261 -6.16 7.49 2.21
CA ARG A 261 -7.07 6.32 2.27
C ARG A 261 -8.52 6.71 2.03
N LEU A 262 -8.77 7.99 1.74
CA LEU A 262 -10.10 8.57 1.54
C LEU A 262 -10.41 8.73 0.04
N LEU A 263 -11.60 8.32 -0.40
CA LEU A 263 -12.05 8.48 -1.78
C LEU A 263 -12.76 9.82 -2.00
N ASN A 264 -13.59 10.26 -1.04
CA ASN A 264 -14.40 11.48 -1.16
C ASN A 264 -13.66 12.69 -0.59
N ILE A 265 -12.65 13.14 -1.32
CA ILE A 265 -11.80 14.29 -0.94
C ILE A 265 -12.02 15.51 -1.83
N ASP A 266 -12.97 15.47 -2.78
CA ASP A 266 -13.27 16.61 -3.64
C ASP A 266 -13.68 17.85 -2.83
N THR A 267 -14.41 17.63 -1.73
CA THR A 267 -14.84 18.66 -0.79
C THR A 267 -13.67 19.36 -0.08
N TRP A 268 -12.51 18.72 0.03
CA TRP A 268 -11.33 19.30 0.69
C TRP A 268 -10.80 20.52 -0.05
N PHE A 269 -11.11 20.60 -1.35
CA PHE A 269 -10.58 21.61 -2.24
C PHE A 269 -11.61 22.67 -2.63
N GLU A 270 -12.88 22.52 -2.22
CA GLU A 270 -13.94 23.50 -2.46
C GLU A 270 -13.61 24.86 -1.83
N SER A 271 -13.08 24.86 -0.61
CA SER A 271 -12.71 26.09 0.11
C SER A 271 -11.52 26.83 -0.50
N ILE A 272 -10.72 26.14 -1.32
CA ILE A 272 -9.48 26.63 -1.92
C ILE A 272 -9.63 26.79 -3.46
N SER A 273 -10.81 26.48 -4.00
CA SER A 273 -11.12 26.51 -5.45
C SER A 273 -10.14 25.70 -6.31
N TRP A 274 -9.56 24.63 -5.76
CA TRP A 274 -8.66 23.76 -6.51
C TRP A 274 -9.44 22.59 -7.10
N ARG A 275 -9.11 22.24 -8.35
CA ARG A 275 -9.57 20.98 -8.92
C ARG A 275 -8.65 19.87 -8.44
N CYS A 276 -9.23 18.78 -7.93
CA CYS A 276 -8.51 17.56 -7.60
C CYS A 276 -8.84 16.48 -8.62
N LEU A 277 -7.83 15.73 -9.05
CA LEU A 277 -8.03 14.48 -9.78
C LEU A 277 -7.83 13.30 -8.83
N VAL A 278 -8.87 12.51 -8.61
CA VAL A 278 -8.79 11.31 -7.78
C VAL A 278 -8.31 10.12 -8.62
N TYR A 279 -7.16 9.56 -8.25
CA TYR A 279 -6.60 8.33 -8.81
C TYR A 279 -6.74 7.20 -7.80
N LYS A 280 -7.76 6.35 -7.98
CA LYS A 280 -7.95 5.15 -7.17
C LYS A 280 -6.93 4.10 -7.57
N LEU A 281 -5.98 3.82 -6.69
CA LEU A 281 -4.91 2.84 -6.92
C LEU A 281 -5.46 1.42 -6.88
N GLU A 282 -5.33 0.73 -8.01
CA GLU A 282 -5.63 -0.70 -8.12
C GLU A 282 -4.53 -1.55 -7.46
N LEU A 283 -4.95 -2.63 -6.82
CA LEU A 283 -4.06 -3.64 -6.25
C LEU A 283 -3.29 -4.40 -7.35
N LEU A 284 -2.33 -5.22 -6.96
CA LEU A 284 -1.58 -6.05 -7.90
C LEU A 284 -2.50 -7.12 -8.51
N ASN A 285 -2.34 -7.35 -9.81
CA ASN A 285 -3.03 -8.46 -10.46
C ASN A 285 -2.43 -9.82 -10.00
N PRO A 286 -3.07 -10.97 -10.30
CA PRO A 286 -2.58 -12.27 -9.83
C PRO A 286 -1.14 -12.59 -10.25
N HIS A 287 -0.71 -12.16 -11.44
CA HIS A 287 0.65 -12.38 -11.93
C HIS A 287 1.66 -11.53 -11.16
N GLU A 288 1.43 -10.21 -11.08
CA GLU A 288 2.27 -9.28 -10.31
C GLU A 288 2.35 -9.69 -8.83
N SER A 289 1.24 -10.22 -8.29
CA SER A 289 1.18 -10.70 -6.92
C SER A 289 2.11 -11.89 -6.69
N LEU A 290 2.07 -12.87 -7.60
CA LEU A 290 2.95 -14.02 -7.55
C LEU A 290 4.41 -13.60 -7.70
N GLU A 291 4.73 -12.70 -8.63
CA GLU A 291 6.09 -12.19 -8.81
C GLU A 291 6.63 -11.52 -7.55
N LEU A 292 5.84 -10.65 -6.93
CA LEU A 292 6.26 -9.93 -5.72
C LEU A 292 6.43 -10.88 -4.53
N LEU A 293 5.49 -11.82 -4.34
CA LEU A 293 5.59 -12.84 -3.29
C LEU A 293 6.86 -13.68 -3.50
N SER A 294 7.05 -14.19 -4.72
CA SER A 294 8.19 -15.01 -5.09
C SER A 294 9.50 -14.29 -4.87
N TRP A 295 9.58 -13.00 -5.18
CA TRP A 295 10.79 -12.24 -4.96
C TRP A 295 11.16 -12.20 -3.48
N HIS A 296 10.18 -11.94 -2.62
CA HIS A 296 10.40 -11.89 -1.18
C HIS A 296 10.61 -13.27 -0.54
N ALA A 297 10.09 -14.33 -1.13
CA ALA A 297 10.21 -15.70 -0.64
C ALA A 297 11.47 -16.42 -1.15
N PHE A 298 11.92 -16.17 -2.37
CA PHE A 298 12.93 -16.95 -3.05
C PHE A 298 14.09 -16.11 -3.59
N GLY A 299 14.00 -14.77 -3.55
CA GLY A 299 14.96 -13.87 -4.20
C GLY A 299 14.86 -13.87 -5.74
N SER A 300 13.75 -14.37 -6.29
CA SER A 300 13.48 -14.49 -7.73
C SER A 300 12.03 -14.13 -8.04
N ASN A 301 11.74 -13.59 -9.22
CA ASN A 301 10.36 -13.22 -9.60
C ASN A 301 9.48 -14.44 -9.96
N ILE A 302 10.02 -15.65 -9.92
CA ILE A 302 9.27 -16.89 -10.13
C ILE A 302 9.37 -17.80 -8.91
N PRO A 303 8.33 -18.61 -8.62
CA PRO A 303 8.40 -19.60 -7.57
C PRO A 303 9.51 -20.62 -7.81
N MET A 304 10.08 -21.13 -6.72
CA MET A 304 10.97 -22.30 -6.78
C MET A 304 10.17 -23.55 -7.17
N GLU A 305 10.81 -24.47 -7.89
CA GLU A 305 10.21 -25.76 -8.27
C GLU A 305 9.61 -26.49 -7.06
N GLY A 306 8.34 -26.90 -7.16
CA GLY A 306 7.57 -27.56 -6.12
C GLY A 306 6.78 -26.61 -5.20
N PHE A 307 6.98 -25.30 -5.28
CA PHE A 307 6.25 -24.29 -4.50
C PHE A 307 5.15 -23.57 -5.29
N GLU A 308 5.03 -23.80 -6.60
CA GLU A 308 4.19 -23.03 -7.52
C GLU A 308 2.75 -22.94 -7.02
N LYS A 309 2.17 -24.09 -6.64
CA LYS A 309 0.78 -24.16 -6.17
C LYS A 309 0.57 -23.39 -4.87
N ILE A 310 1.43 -23.62 -3.86
CA ILE A 310 1.27 -23.00 -2.54
C ILE A 310 1.61 -21.50 -2.56
N ALA A 311 2.54 -21.08 -3.43
CA ALA A 311 2.82 -19.66 -3.68
C ALA A 311 1.65 -18.97 -4.37
N ALA A 312 1.01 -19.61 -5.35
CA ALA A 312 -0.20 -19.08 -5.98
C ALA A 312 -1.36 -18.94 -4.97
N GLU A 313 -1.57 -19.94 -4.12
CA GLU A 313 -2.59 -19.89 -3.05
C GLU A 313 -2.33 -18.75 -2.04
N LEU A 314 -1.09 -18.57 -1.59
CA LEU A 314 -0.71 -17.46 -0.70
C LEU A 314 -0.83 -16.09 -1.38
N ALA A 315 -0.44 -15.98 -2.65
CA ALA A 315 -0.61 -14.75 -3.43
C ALA A 315 -2.09 -14.40 -3.58
N GLN A 316 -2.94 -15.40 -3.82
CA GLN A 316 -4.39 -15.24 -3.88
C GLN A 316 -4.97 -14.78 -2.53
N TYR A 317 -4.51 -15.36 -1.41
CA TYR A 317 -4.89 -14.90 -0.07
C TYR A 317 -4.57 -13.42 0.16
N CYS A 318 -3.40 -12.96 -0.29
CA CYS A 318 -3.01 -11.56 -0.17
C CYS A 318 -3.86 -10.60 -1.02
N GLY A 319 -4.59 -11.12 -2.00
CA GLY A 319 -5.53 -10.34 -2.84
C GLY A 319 -4.88 -9.17 -3.57
N GLY A 320 -3.59 -9.27 -3.90
CA GLY A 320 -2.85 -8.20 -4.56
C GLY A 320 -2.38 -7.06 -3.67
N ASN A 321 -2.48 -7.17 -2.34
CA ASN A 321 -1.94 -6.19 -1.41
C ASN A 321 -0.39 -6.29 -1.32
N PRO A 322 0.39 -5.30 -1.81
CA PRO A 322 1.84 -5.37 -1.82
C PRO A 322 2.49 -5.57 -0.45
N LEU A 323 1.94 -4.94 0.60
CA LEU A 323 2.47 -5.09 1.96
C LEU A 323 2.31 -6.53 2.45
N ALA A 324 1.13 -7.12 2.26
CA ALA A 324 0.88 -8.51 2.69
C ALA A 324 1.77 -9.51 1.93
N LEU A 325 1.91 -9.34 0.61
CA LEU A 325 2.79 -10.17 -0.22
C LEU A 325 4.24 -10.10 0.25
N LYS A 326 4.74 -8.89 0.55
CA LYS A 326 6.08 -8.70 1.08
C LYS A 326 6.27 -9.36 2.44
N VAL A 327 5.37 -9.10 3.39
CA VAL A 327 5.47 -9.61 4.76
C VAL A 327 5.41 -11.13 4.78
N LEU A 328 4.42 -11.72 4.11
CA LEU A 328 4.26 -13.18 4.07
C LEU A 328 5.40 -13.85 3.29
N GLY A 329 5.77 -13.32 2.12
CA GLY A 329 6.90 -13.84 1.34
C GLY A 329 8.20 -13.84 2.14
N SER A 330 8.52 -12.73 2.82
CA SER A 330 9.73 -12.62 3.65
C SER A 330 9.69 -13.53 4.89
N SER A 331 8.51 -13.73 5.50
CA SER A 331 8.36 -14.63 6.65
C SER A 331 8.54 -16.11 6.30
N LEU A 332 8.37 -16.44 5.02
CA LEU A 332 8.42 -17.79 4.47
C LEU A 332 9.63 -18.00 3.55
N PHE A 333 10.68 -17.20 3.74
CA PHE A 333 11.86 -17.22 2.89
C PHE A 333 12.51 -18.61 2.80
N VAL A 334 12.81 -19.06 1.58
CA VAL A 334 13.46 -20.34 1.29
C VAL A 334 14.81 -20.09 0.63
N SER A 335 15.88 -20.57 1.27
CA SER A 335 17.23 -20.52 0.72
C SER A 335 17.44 -21.61 -0.34
N VAL A 336 18.07 -21.24 -1.46
CA VAL A 336 18.32 -22.14 -2.60
C VAL A 336 19.38 -23.22 -2.27
N ASN A 337 20.20 -23.00 -1.24
CA ASN A 337 21.42 -23.79 -1.00
C ASN A 337 21.19 -25.10 -0.21
N GLU A 338 19.96 -25.39 0.24
CA GLU A 338 19.68 -26.54 1.12
C GLU A 338 18.55 -27.42 0.57
N ALA A 339 18.88 -28.36 -0.32
CA ALA A 339 17.89 -29.26 -0.91
C ALA A 339 17.18 -30.16 0.13
N SER A 340 17.82 -30.46 1.26
CA SER A 340 17.25 -31.29 2.34
C SER A 340 16.18 -30.60 3.16
N THR A 341 16.07 -29.26 3.12
CA THR A 341 15.06 -28.49 3.86
C THR A 341 13.82 -28.15 3.02
N ARG A 342 13.83 -28.46 1.71
CA ARG A 342 12.73 -28.12 0.78
C ARG A 342 11.38 -28.70 1.19
N ASN A 343 11.31 -30.00 1.47
CA ASN A 343 10.05 -30.66 1.83
C ASN A 343 9.49 -30.11 3.15
N ASN A 344 10.36 -29.88 4.14
CA ASN A 344 9.99 -29.26 5.40
C ASN A 344 9.43 -27.84 5.18
N MET A 345 10.07 -27.03 4.32
CA MET A 345 9.56 -25.70 3.98
C MET A 345 8.18 -25.74 3.30
N ILE A 346 7.92 -26.70 2.41
CA ILE A 346 6.58 -26.87 1.82
C ILE A 346 5.54 -27.17 2.91
N GLU A 347 5.88 -28.02 3.88
CA GLU A 347 4.99 -28.32 5.02
C GLU A 347 4.76 -27.09 5.91
N ILE A 348 5.79 -26.28 6.16
CA ILE A 348 5.68 -25.00 6.88
C ILE A 348 4.76 -24.03 6.13
N TRP A 349 4.92 -23.88 4.81
CA TRP A 349 4.07 -23.03 3.98
C TRP A 349 2.61 -23.50 4.01
N ARG A 350 2.37 -24.81 3.90
CA ARG A 350 1.02 -25.39 4.03
C ARG A 350 0.43 -25.16 5.41
N SER A 351 1.20 -25.35 6.46
CA SER A 351 0.77 -25.08 7.84
C SER A 351 0.39 -23.61 8.03
N ARG A 352 1.22 -22.69 7.52
CA ARG A 352 0.94 -21.25 7.54
C ARG A 352 -0.31 -20.91 6.75
N MET A 353 -0.48 -21.46 5.54
CA MET A 353 -1.68 -21.25 4.73
C MET A 353 -2.94 -21.79 5.42
N ASN A 354 -2.85 -22.96 6.08
CA ASN A 354 -3.95 -23.51 6.87
C ASN A 354 -4.30 -22.60 8.05
N ALA A 355 -3.31 -22.03 8.73
CA ALA A 355 -3.53 -21.06 9.81
C ALA A 355 -4.28 -19.82 9.31
N LEU A 356 -3.87 -19.25 8.17
CA LEU A 356 -4.52 -18.10 7.53
C LEU A 356 -5.97 -18.43 7.09
N ASN A 357 -6.20 -19.61 6.52
CA ASN A 357 -7.52 -20.05 6.05
C ASN A 357 -8.49 -20.45 7.17
N SER A 358 -7.97 -20.86 8.34
CA SER A 358 -8.81 -21.36 9.43
C SER A 358 -9.70 -20.29 10.07
N PHE A 359 -9.64 -19.04 9.62
CA PHE A 359 -10.24 -17.87 10.26
C PHE A 359 -9.86 -17.79 11.75
N LYS A 360 -8.73 -18.43 12.15
CA LYS A 360 -8.22 -18.48 13.54
C LYS A 360 -7.40 -17.26 13.96
N GLY A 361 -7.30 -16.30 13.05
CA GLY A 361 -6.83 -14.97 13.37
C GLY A 361 -5.32 -14.78 13.42
N ASP A 362 -4.60 -15.54 12.60
CA ASP A 362 -3.14 -15.52 12.54
C ASP A 362 -2.60 -14.48 11.53
N LEU A 363 -3.30 -13.35 11.38
CA LEU A 363 -2.85 -12.25 10.54
C LEU A 363 -1.60 -11.62 11.16
N ASP A 364 -0.55 -11.42 10.36
CA ASP A 364 0.69 -10.82 10.86
C ASP A 364 0.45 -9.39 11.39
N HIS A 365 0.97 -9.10 12.59
CA HIS A 365 0.81 -7.81 13.27
C HIS A 365 1.23 -6.60 12.43
N LYS A 366 2.20 -6.72 11.52
CA LYS A 366 2.62 -5.62 10.62
C LYS A 366 1.54 -5.33 9.58
N ILE A 367 0.87 -6.37 9.09
CA ILE A 367 -0.26 -6.24 8.16
C ILE A 367 -1.46 -5.66 8.91
N GLN A 368 -1.81 -6.26 10.05
CA GLN A 368 -2.92 -5.82 10.90
C GLN A 368 -2.76 -4.35 11.28
N GLY A 369 -1.62 -3.94 11.82
CA GLY A 369 -1.38 -2.55 12.24
C GLY A 369 -1.55 -1.53 11.11
N VAL A 370 -1.16 -1.85 9.87
CA VAL A 370 -1.35 -0.92 8.74
C VAL A 370 -2.81 -0.83 8.31
N LEU A 371 -3.54 -1.94 8.29
CA LEU A 371 -4.96 -1.96 7.93
C LEU A 371 -5.83 -1.29 9.01
N GLN A 372 -5.53 -1.57 10.27
CA GLN A 372 -6.31 -1.17 11.43
C GLN A 372 -6.35 0.34 11.64
N ARG A 373 -5.33 1.09 11.19
CA ARG A 373 -5.36 2.57 11.20
C ARG A 373 -6.61 3.15 10.50
N SER A 374 -7.09 2.51 9.43
CA SER A 374 -8.29 2.97 8.71
C SER A 374 -9.59 2.69 9.47
N PHE A 375 -9.59 1.61 10.26
CA PHE A 375 -10.69 1.27 11.18
C PHE A 375 -10.70 2.17 12.42
N GLU A 376 -9.54 2.40 13.03
CA GLU A 376 -9.40 3.22 14.24
C GLU A 376 -9.82 4.68 14.02
N SER A 377 -9.56 5.20 12.82
CA SER A 377 -9.93 6.55 12.38
C SER A 377 -11.42 6.73 12.05
N LEU A 378 -12.24 5.69 12.18
CA LEU A 378 -13.70 5.84 12.14
C LEU A 378 -14.18 6.64 13.36
N ALA A 379 -14.77 7.81 13.13
CA ALA A 379 -15.20 8.72 14.19
C ALA A 379 -16.36 8.15 15.03
N CYS A 380 -17.32 7.50 14.38
CA CYS A 380 -18.50 6.96 15.04
C CYS A 380 -18.28 5.51 15.47
N HIS A 381 -18.54 5.21 16.75
CA HIS A 381 -18.47 3.84 17.26
C HIS A 381 -19.45 2.91 16.53
N SER A 382 -20.66 3.38 16.20
CA SER A 382 -21.63 2.63 15.38
C SER A 382 -21.08 2.18 14.03
N HIS A 383 -20.21 2.97 13.39
CA HIS A 383 -19.57 2.58 12.13
C HIS A 383 -18.48 1.52 12.33
N LYS A 384 -17.83 1.49 13.50
CA LYS A 384 -16.91 0.39 13.87
C LYS A 384 -17.69 -0.90 14.06
N GLU A 385 -18.81 -0.87 14.79
CA GLU A 385 -19.67 -2.03 14.97
C GLU A 385 -20.30 -2.52 13.66
N LEU A 386 -20.69 -1.59 12.78
CA LEU A 386 -21.16 -1.91 11.42
C LEU A 386 -20.09 -2.64 10.61
N PHE A 387 -18.85 -2.16 10.64
CA PHE A 387 -17.73 -2.80 9.94
C PHE A 387 -17.52 -4.24 10.42
N LEU A 388 -17.55 -4.47 11.75
CA LEU A 388 -17.41 -5.80 12.34
C LEU A 388 -18.58 -6.72 11.96
N HIS A 389 -19.81 -6.22 12.00
CA HIS A 389 -20.99 -6.97 11.52
C HIS A 389 -20.85 -7.39 10.06
N ILE A 390 -20.49 -6.44 9.18
CA ILE A 390 -20.31 -6.71 7.76
C ILE A 390 -19.25 -7.80 7.56
N ALA A 391 -18.10 -7.66 8.21
CA ALA A 391 -17.00 -8.62 8.09
C ALA A 391 -17.38 -10.03 8.54
N CYS A 392 -18.12 -10.15 9.64
CA CYS A 392 -18.51 -11.43 10.20
C CYS A 392 -19.64 -12.13 9.41
N PHE A 393 -20.64 -11.37 8.94
CA PHE A 393 -21.92 -11.98 8.50
C PHE A 393 -22.42 -11.55 7.13
N PHE A 394 -22.05 -10.37 6.63
CA PHE A 394 -22.73 -9.76 5.48
C PHE A 394 -21.87 -9.58 4.21
N VAL A 395 -20.62 -10.05 4.21
CA VAL A 395 -19.79 -10.06 2.99
C VAL A 395 -20.45 -10.93 1.91
N GLY A 396 -20.60 -10.38 0.71
CA GLY A 396 -21.19 -11.03 -0.48
C GLY A 396 -22.70 -10.88 -0.62
N LEU A 397 -23.37 -10.25 0.34
CA LEU A 397 -24.82 -10.03 0.31
C LEU A 397 -25.21 -8.72 -0.40
N PRO A 398 -26.45 -8.57 -0.88
CA PRO A 398 -26.93 -7.34 -1.50
C PRO A 398 -26.80 -6.13 -0.54
N ALA A 399 -26.16 -5.05 -0.97
CA ALA A 399 -25.90 -3.86 -0.16
C ALA A 399 -27.21 -3.19 0.30
N SER A 400 -28.23 -3.20 -0.56
CA SER A 400 -29.59 -2.77 -0.24
C SER A 400 -30.19 -3.53 0.96
N LEU A 401 -30.05 -4.86 0.98
CA LEU A 401 -30.52 -5.71 2.07
C LEU A 401 -29.74 -5.46 3.36
N VAL A 402 -28.42 -5.39 3.29
CA VAL A 402 -27.57 -5.14 4.48
C VAL A 402 -27.90 -3.78 5.09
N THR A 403 -28.10 -2.76 4.24
CA THR A 403 -28.49 -1.42 4.67
C THR A 403 -29.81 -1.47 5.43
N LEU A 404 -30.84 -2.12 4.88
CA LEU A 404 -32.16 -2.25 5.51
C LEU A 404 -32.07 -2.89 6.91
N ILE A 405 -31.38 -4.03 7.03
CA ILE A 405 -31.31 -4.81 8.27
C ILE A 405 -30.56 -4.05 9.37
N LEU A 406 -29.47 -3.36 9.00
CA LEU A 406 -28.55 -2.74 9.95
C LEU A 406 -28.81 -1.25 10.19
N GLU A 407 -29.78 -0.62 9.49
CA GLU A 407 -30.03 0.83 9.55
C GLU A 407 -30.29 1.30 10.97
N ASN A 408 -31.23 0.66 11.68
CA ASN A 408 -31.66 1.12 12.99
C ASN A 408 -30.62 0.95 14.11
N ASN A 409 -29.74 -0.05 14.01
CA ASN A 409 -28.72 -0.28 15.04
C ASN A 409 -27.45 0.52 14.77
N TYR A 410 -27.12 0.76 13.50
CA TYR A 410 -25.78 1.21 13.12
C TYR A 410 -25.74 2.36 12.12
N HIS A 411 -26.89 2.95 11.76
CA HIS A 411 -27.00 3.98 10.72
C HIS A 411 -26.36 3.52 9.40
N ALA A 412 -26.68 2.29 8.99
CA ALA A 412 -26.00 1.55 7.94
C ALA A 412 -25.85 2.33 6.62
N LYS A 413 -26.83 3.14 6.22
CA LYS A 413 -26.74 3.96 5.01
C LYS A 413 -25.58 4.95 5.05
N SER A 414 -25.44 5.68 6.16
CA SER A 414 -24.32 6.61 6.38
C SER A 414 -23.01 5.86 6.66
N GLY A 415 -23.09 4.79 7.44
CA GLY A 415 -21.95 3.98 7.82
C GLY A 415 -21.30 3.29 6.63
N ILE A 416 -22.08 2.61 5.77
CA ILE A 416 -21.57 1.94 4.55
C ILE A 416 -20.90 2.96 3.62
N MET A 417 -21.50 4.14 3.42
CA MET A 417 -20.87 5.21 2.64
C MET A 417 -19.52 5.62 3.25
N THR A 418 -19.45 5.77 4.57
CA THR A 418 -18.21 6.08 5.30
C THR A 418 -17.15 4.98 5.12
N LEU A 419 -17.55 3.71 5.19
CA LEU A 419 -16.65 2.56 5.00
C LEU A 419 -16.12 2.47 3.56
N ILE A 420 -16.96 2.75 2.56
CA ILE A 420 -16.55 2.84 1.15
C ILE A 420 -15.53 3.97 0.98
N ASN A 421 -15.84 5.14 1.54
CA ASN A 421 -14.96 6.31 1.44
C ASN A 421 -13.58 6.05 2.06
N ARG A 422 -13.49 5.20 3.09
CA ARG A 422 -12.22 4.79 3.73
C ARG A 422 -11.56 3.56 3.09
N CYS A 423 -12.03 3.10 1.94
CA CYS A 423 -11.53 1.91 1.26
C CYS A 423 -11.60 0.63 2.13
N LEU A 424 -12.55 0.55 3.07
CA LEU A 424 -12.74 -0.60 3.95
C LEU A 424 -13.73 -1.63 3.37
N VAL A 425 -14.67 -1.15 2.54
CA VAL A 425 -15.72 -1.95 1.89
C VAL A 425 -15.91 -1.45 0.46
N THR A 426 -16.33 -2.31 -0.44
CA THR A 426 -16.74 -1.96 -1.81
C THR A 426 -18.12 -2.52 -2.13
N VAL A 427 -18.76 -2.00 -3.18
CA VAL A 427 -20.00 -2.57 -3.72
C VAL A 427 -19.75 -2.99 -5.16
N GLU A 428 -19.95 -4.27 -5.44
CA GLU A 428 -19.76 -4.86 -6.77
C GLU A 428 -21.03 -5.56 -7.21
N ARG A 429 -21.66 -5.08 -8.30
CA ARG A 429 -22.93 -5.65 -8.81
C ARG A 429 -23.99 -5.77 -7.70
N ASP A 430 -24.17 -4.70 -6.94
CA ASP A 430 -25.02 -4.59 -5.74
C ASP A 430 -24.60 -5.49 -4.55
N LYS A 431 -23.47 -6.21 -4.61
CA LYS A 431 -22.99 -7.00 -3.47
C LYS A 431 -21.97 -6.24 -2.65
N LEU A 432 -22.12 -6.29 -1.33
CA LEU A 432 -21.18 -5.72 -0.39
C LEU A 432 -19.94 -6.61 -0.32
N MET A 433 -18.78 -6.09 -0.69
CA MET A 433 -17.52 -6.83 -0.76
C MET A 433 -16.52 -6.25 0.24
N MET A 434 -15.70 -7.13 0.83
CA MET A 434 -14.62 -6.75 1.74
C MET A 434 -13.37 -7.53 1.35
N HIS A 435 -12.23 -6.84 1.33
CA HIS A 435 -10.95 -7.50 1.06
C HIS A 435 -10.65 -8.54 2.16
N LYS A 436 -10.17 -9.73 1.79
CA LYS A 436 -9.91 -10.84 2.73
C LYS A 436 -9.09 -10.41 3.95
N LEU A 437 -7.98 -9.69 3.74
CA LEU A 437 -7.16 -9.15 4.85
C LEU A 437 -7.91 -8.19 5.79
N LEU A 438 -8.86 -7.40 5.30
CA LEU A 438 -9.70 -6.53 6.14
C LEU A 438 -10.71 -7.35 6.95
N GLN A 439 -11.25 -8.41 6.34
CA GLN A 439 -12.14 -9.34 7.03
C GLN A 439 -11.39 -10.10 8.14
N ASP A 440 -10.17 -10.57 7.86
CA ASP A 440 -9.34 -11.25 8.86
C ASP A 440 -8.91 -10.31 9.99
N MET A 441 -8.60 -9.04 9.67
CA MET A 441 -8.38 -8.00 10.68
C MET A 441 -9.61 -7.78 11.57
N ALA A 442 -10.81 -7.69 11.00
CA ALA A 442 -12.04 -7.55 11.76
C ALA A 442 -12.28 -8.75 12.70
N ILE A 443 -12.05 -9.96 12.19
CA ILE A 443 -12.14 -11.20 12.97
C ILE A 443 -11.12 -11.20 14.11
N ASN A 444 -9.91 -10.69 13.89
CA ASN A 444 -8.91 -10.55 14.95
C ASN A 444 -9.35 -9.61 16.06
N ILE A 445 -9.93 -8.46 15.70
CA ILE A 445 -10.48 -7.51 16.66
C ILE A 445 -11.52 -8.19 17.57
N VAL A 446 -12.46 -8.96 16.98
CA VAL A 446 -13.47 -9.69 17.78
C VAL A 446 -12.84 -10.81 18.62
N ARG A 447 -11.81 -11.49 18.12
CA ARG A 447 -11.08 -12.51 18.88
C ARG A 447 -10.36 -11.93 20.10
N GLU A 448 -9.82 -10.72 19.97
CA GLU A 448 -9.11 -10.02 21.03
C GLU A 448 -10.02 -9.61 22.21
N GLU A 449 -11.34 -9.52 21.99
CA GLU A 449 -12.33 -9.28 23.06
C GLU A 449 -12.29 -10.38 24.13
N SER A 450 -12.19 -11.65 23.71
CA SER A 450 -12.17 -12.80 24.63
C SER A 450 -11.66 -14.09 23.97
N LYS A 451 -10.90 -14.86 24.73
CA LYS A 451 -10.54 -16.25 24.38
C LYS A 451 -11.76 -17.17 24.37
N ASP A 452 -12.69 -16.93 25.28
CA ASP A 452 -13.96 -17.64 25.40
C ASP A 452 -14.96 -17.10 24.38
N THR A 453 -15.45 -17.98 23.49
CA THR A 453 -16.40 -17.66 22.41
C THR A 453 -17.71 -17.12 22.95
N ALA A 454 -18.14 -17.58 24.14
CA ALA A 454 -19.37 -17.13 24.78
C ALA A 454 -19.33 -15.64 25.16
N LYS A 455 -18.14 -15.09 25.38
CA LYS A 455 -17.93 -13.72 25.86
C LYS A 455 -17.52 -12.74 24.75
N ARG A 456 -17.57 -13.16 23.49
CA ARG A 456 -17.35 -12.29 22.33
C ARG A 456 -18.63 -11.59 21.94
N SER A 457 -18.50 -10.49 21.21
CA SER A 457 -19.59 -9.76 20.58
C SER A 457 -20.15 -10.53 19.39
N ARG A 458 -19.30 -11.21 18.61
CA ARG A 458 -19.69 -11.88 17.37
C ARG A 458 -19.13 -13.29 17.30
N VAL A 459 -19.93 -14.22 16.80
CA VAL A 459 -19.53 -15.60 16.57
C VAL A 459 -19.79 -15.96 15.11
N TRP A 460 -18.73 -15.94 14.31
CA TRP A 460 -18.80 -16.08 12.84
C TRP A 460 -18.50 -17.51 12.37
N GLN A 461 -18.06 -18.41 13.25
CA GLN A 461 -17.90 -19.83 12.92
C GLN A 461 -19.18 -20.59 13.27
N PHE A 462 -19.62 -21.44 12.35
CA PHE A 462 -20.80 -22.26 12.57
C PHE A 462 -20.63 -23.17 13.78
N ASP A 463 -19.55 -23.95 13.84
CA ASP A 463 -19.36 -24.93 14.90
C ASP A 463 -19.36 -24.26 16.28
N GLU A 464 -18.72 -23.09 16.40
CA GLU A 464 -18.72 -22.28 17.63
C GLU A 464 -20.14 -21.80 17.98
N SER A 465 -20.90 -21.32 16.98
CA SER A 465 -22.28 -20.85 17.18
C SER A 465 -23.21 -21.98 17.60
N TYR A 466 -23.14 -23.14 16.94
CA TYR A 466 -23.91 -24.33 17.29
C TYR A 466 -23.59 -24.80 18.71
N HIS A 467 -22.31 -24.86 19.08
CA HIS A 467 -21.91 -25.24 20.43
C HIS A 467 -22.47 -24.28 21.49
N LEU A 468 -22.43 -22.97 21.26
CA LEU A 468 -23.01 -21.97 22.17
C LEU A 468 -24.53 -22.14 22.33
N LEU A 469 -25.24 -22.28 21.21
CA LEU A 469 -26.70 -22.46 21.21
C LEU A 469 -27.10 -23.78 21.91
N SER A 470 -26.39 -24.87 21.62
CA SER A 470 -26.70 -26.20 22.17
C SER A 470 -26.53 -26.31 23.68
N LYS A 471 -25.66 -25.47 24.27
CA LYS A 471 -25.40 -25.46 25.72
C LYS A 471 -26.19 -24.39 26.48
N GLY A 472 -26.80 -23.43 25.78
CA GLY A 472 -27.34 -22.23 26.43
C GLY A 472 -26.24 -21.31 26.99
N ASP A 473 -25.00 -21.42 26.53
CA ASP A 473 -23.86 -20.63 27.06
C ASP A 473 -23.82 -19.19 26.49
N GLY A 474 -24.96 -18.61 26.16
CA GLY A 474 -25.06 -17.24 25.61
C GLY A 474 -24.86 -16.17 26.67
N SER A 475 -23.98 -15.20 26.39
CA SER A 475 -23.75 -14.01 27.22
C SER A 475 -24.54 -12.81 26.69
N GLU A 476 -24.83 -11.84 27.57
CA GLU A 476 -25.36 -10.52 27.17
C GLU A 476 -24.44 -9.76 26.19
N THR A 477 -23.18 -10.17 26.10
CA THR A 477 -22.20 -9.60 25.16
C THR A 477 -22.47 -9.96 23.71
N ILE A 478 -23.24 -11.02 23.41
CA ILE A 478 -23.44 -11.49 22.04
C ILE A 478 -24.37 -10.54 21.28
N GLU A 479 -23.81 -9.92 20.25
CA GLU A 479 -24.47 -9.06 19.27
C GLU A 479 -24.68 -9.76 17.92
N GLY A 480 -24.18 -10.97 17.71
CA GLY A 480 -24.47 -11.70 16.47
C GLY A 480 -23.82 -13.07 16.41
N LEU A 481 -24.51 -14.02 15.78
CA LEU A 481 -24.00 -15.38 15.61
C LEU A 481 -24.47 -16.00 14.29
N ILE A 482 -23.59 -16.72 13.60
CA ILE A 482 -23.94 -17.38 12.34
C ILE A 482 -24.69 -18.68 12.62
N LEU A 483 -25.71 -18.97 11.84
CA LEU A 483 -26.42 -20.24 11.90
C LEU A 483 -26.03 -21.10 10.69
N ASN A 484 -25.62 -22.36 10.88
CA ASN A 484 -25.71 -23.34 9.77
C ASN A 484 -27.01 -24.08 9.85
N MET A 485 -27.58 -24.17 8.67
CA MET A 485 -28.99 -24.42 8.44
C MET A 485 -29.15 -25.68 7.59
N THR A 486 -28.08 -26.48 7.49
CA THR A 486 -28.01 -27.78 6.80
C THR A 486 -27.99 -28.94 7.78
N GLU A 487 -27.66 -28.72 9.05
CA GLU A 487 -27.68 -29.75 10.10
C GLU A 487 -28.46 -29.24 11.33
N ALA A 488 -29.76 -29.48 11.37
CA ALA A 488 -30.56 -29.26 12.57
C ALA A 488 -30.55 -30.54 13.42
N LYS A 489 -29.86 -30.51 14.56
CA LYS A 489 -30.18 -31.42 15.67
C LYS A 489 -30.92 -30.60 16.72
N PRO A 490 -32.18 -30.91 17.03
CA PRO A 490 -32.96 -30.15 17.99
C PRO A 490 -32.33 -30.27 19.38
N GLY A 491 -32.21 -29.14 20.08
CA GLY A 491 -31.81 -29.07 21.47
C GLY A 491 -32.50 -27.90 22.15
N MET A 492 -33.37 -28.17 23.13
CA MET A 492 -34.04 -27.11 23.90
C MET A 492 -33.03 -26.36 24.76
N THR A 493 -33.11 -25.03 24.77
CA THR A 493 -32.44 -24.21 25.79
C THR A 493 -33.22 -24.33 27.10
N SER A 494 -32.55 -24.49 28.24
CA SER A 494 -33.20 -24.44 29.57
C SER A 494 -33.66 -23.03 29.93
N ASP A 495 -32.95 -22.05 29.39
CA ASP A 495 -33.06 -20.64 29.78
C ASP A 495 -33.92 -19.88 28.77
N LYS A 496 -34.49 -18.77 29.25
CA LYS A 496 -35.35 -17.88 28.47
C LYS A 496 -34.48 -16.85 27.75
N TYR A 497 -34.71 -16.67 26.46
CA TYR A 497 -33.95 -15.73 25.63
C TYR A 497 -34.86 -14.80 24.83
N GLU A 498 -34.32 -13.63 24.52
CA GLU A 498 -34.77 -12.73 23.46
C GLU A 498 -33.82 -12.89 22.27
N ILE A 499 -34.39 -13.25 21.12
CA ILE A 499 -33.68 -13.47 19.86
C ILE A 499 -34.14 -12.41 18.87
N GLU A 500 -33.19 -11.64 18.36
CA GLU A 500 -33.44 -10.69 17.28
C GLU A 500 -32.87 -11.24 15.98
N LEU A 501 -33.75 -11.46 14.99
CA LEU A 501 -33.40 -11.96 13.67
C LEU A 501 -33.53 -10.85 12.63
N GLY A 502 -32.49 -10.68 11.83
CA GLY A 502 -32.50 -9.93 10.59
C GLY A 502 -33.06 -10.80 9.47
N VAL A 503 -34.18 -10.37 8.88
CA VAL A 503 -34.95 -11.12 7.89
C VAL A 503 -35.21 -10.23 6.68
N SER A 504 -35.03 -10.79 5.49
CA SER A 504 -35.41 -10.14 4.23
C SER A 504 -36.89 -10.34 3.99
N PHE A 505 -37.79 -9.42 4.33
CA PHE A 505 -39.22 -9.57 4.01
C PHE A 505 -39.49 -9.26 2.53
N ASN A 506 -39.52 -10.29 1.68
CA ASN A 506 -39.74 -10.13 0.24
C ASN A 506 -41.22 -10.19 -0.16
N ARG A 507 -42.10 -10.72 0.71
CA ARG A 507 -43.52 -10.93 0.41
C ARG A 507 -44.42 -10.55 1.59
N GLU A 508 -45.18 -9.47 1.44
CA GLU A 508 -46.13 -9.02 2.47
C GLU A 508 -47.18 -10.09 2.83
N SER A 509 -47.59 -10.93 1.88
CA SER A 509 -48.62 -11.96 2.08
C SER A 509 -48.18 -13.14 2.96
N GLU A 510 -46.88 -13.27 3.21
CA GLU A 510 -46.31 -14.43 3.92
C GLU A 510 -45.91 -14.09 5.35
N THR A 511 -45.88 -12.81 5.75
CA THR A 511 -45.46 -12.41 7.10
C THR A 511 -46.38 -12.95 8.19
N ASP A 512 -47.69 -12.91 7.96
CA ASP A 512 -48.68 -13.35 8.95
C ASP A 512 -48.66 -14.88 9.10
N LYS A 513 -48.32 -15.58 8.01
CA LYS A 513 -48.12 -17.03 8.03
C LYS A 513 -46.83 -17.39 8.77
N MET A 514 -45.75 -16.63 8.51
CA MET A 514 -44.49 -16.78 9.21
C MET A 514 -44.64 -16.53 10.71
N GLU A 515 -45.33 -15.46 11.12
CA GLU A 515 -45.60 -15.14 12.52
C GLU A 515 -46.33 -16.28 13.23
N LYS A 516 -47.40 -16.80 12.61
CA LYS A 516 -48.14 -17.95 13.13
C LYS A 516 -47.28 -19.21 13.20
N ALA A 517 -46.45 -19.45 12.18
CA ALA A 517 -45.58 -20.61 12.12
C ALA A 517 -44.51 -20.56 13.22
N VAL A 518 -43.89 -19.41 13.45
CA VAL A 518 -42.92 -19.21 14.53
C VAL A 518 -43.61 -19.28 15.89
N SER A 519 -44.77 -18.63 16.06
CA SER A 519 -45.55 -18.67 17.31
C SER A 519 -46.03 -20.06 17.70
N SER A 520 -46.11 -20.99 16.74
CA SER A 520 -46.46 -22.40 16.99
C SER A 520 -45.32 -23.27 17.51
N LEU A 521 -44.09 -22.74 17.55
CA LEU A 521 -42.94 -23.45 18.10
C LEU A 521 -43.08 -23.58 19.62
N GLU A 522 -42.65 -24.73 20.15
CA GLU A 522 -42.66 -24.99 21.58
C GLU A 522 -41.76 -23.99 22.32
N GLY A 523 -42.26 -23.43 23.43
CA GLY A 523 -41.53 -22.51 24.28
C GLY A 523 -41.56 -21.04 23.85
N VAL A 524 -42.16 -20.69 22.70
CA VAL A 524 -42.34 -19.30 22.27
C VAL A 524 -43.40 -18.62 23.14
N GLU A 525 -43.06 -17.49 23.73
CA GLU A 525 -43.99 -16.67 24.53
C GLU A 525 -44.51 -15.46 23.74
N SER A 526 -43.67 -14.85 22.91
CA SER A 526 -44.07 -13.76 22.03
C SER A 526 -43.24 -13.69 20.76
N VAL A 527 -43.85 -13.17 19.70
CA VAL A 527 -43.24 -12.90 18.41
C VAL A 527 -43.63 -11.48 18.01
N SER A 528 -42.68 -10.69 17.51
CA SER A 528 -42.95 -9.37 16.94
C SER A 528 -42.19 -9.19 15.63
N ILE A 529 -42.91 -8.71 14.61
CA ILE A 529 -42.38 -8.49 13.26
C ILE A 529 -42.36 -7.00 12.96
N HIS A 530 -41.20 -6.50 12.56
CA HIS A 530 -41.00 -5.12 12.13
C HIS A 530 -40.54 -5.11 10.67
N LYS A 531 -41.51 -5.08 9.74
CA LYS A 531 -41.28 -5.20 8.29
C LYS A 531 -40.39 -4.08 7.73
N GLU A 532 -40.69 -2.84 8.14
CA GLU A 532 -40.01 -1.60 7.73
C GLU A 532 -38.48 -1.67 7.91
N ILE A 533 -38.01 -2.50 8.83
CA ILE A 533 -36.63 -2.54 9.29
C ILE A 533 -36.05 -3.96 9.22
N GLY A 534 -36.77 -4.90 8.59
CA GLY A 534 -36.29 -6.27 8.39
C GLY A 534 -36.06 -7.07 9.68
N ARG A 535 -36.89 -6.90 10.73
CA ARG A 535 -36.71 -7.60 12.02
C ARG A 535 -37.83 -8.55 12.39
N LEU A 536 -37.43 -9.63 13.04
CA LEU A 536 -38.27 -10.57 13.76
C LEU A 536 -37.67 -10.78 15.16
N ILE A 537 -38.42 -10.46 16.21
CA ILE A 537 -38.01 -10.68 17.60
C ILE A 537 -38.84 -11.82 18.17
N VAL A 538 -38.18 -12.78 18.79
CA VAL A 538 -38.80 -13.95 19.42
C VAL A 538 -38.33 -14.02 20.87
N VAL A 539 -39.28 -14.12 21.80
CA VAL A 539 -39.00 -14.28 23.23
C VAL A 539 -39.56 -15.60 23.72
N GLY A 540 -38.74 -16.38 24.42
CA GLY A 540 -39.18 -17.63 25.02
C GLY A 540 -38.04 -18.59 25.36
N ARG A 541 -38.40 -19.81 25.77
CA ARG A 541 -37.46 -20.93 25.96
C ARG A 541 -37.40 -21.74 24.67
N VAL A 542 -36.74 -21.19 23.66
CA VAL A 542 -36.86 -21.64 22.28
C VAL A 542 -35.52 -22.00 21.69
N ASP A 543 -35.51 -23.05 20.89
CA ASP A 543 -34.35 -23.42 20.07
C ASP A 543 -34.20 -22.39 18.92
N VAL A 544 -33.12 -21.59 18.99
CA VAL A 544 -32.78 -20.55 17.98
C VAL A 544 -32.71 -21.16 16.57
N GLN A 545 -32.19 -22.39 16.46
CA GLN A 545 -32.07 -23.10 15.20
C GLN A 545 -33.45 -23.50 14.65
N ALA A 546 -34.38 -23.90 15.52
CA ALA A 546 -35.76 -24.20 15.14
C ALA A 546 -36.50 -22.94 14.66
N VAL A 547 -36.33 -21.82 15.37
CA VAL A 547 -36.88 -20.51 14.97
C VAL A 547 -36.36 -20.13 13.58
N ALA A 548 -35.05 -20.14 13.39
CA ALA A 548 -34.47 -19.73 12.13
C ALA A 548 -34.81 -20.68 10.96
N THR A 549 -34.86 -21.99 11.22
CA THR A 549 -35.35 -22.98 10.23
C THR A 549 -36.78 -22.67 9.82
N ARG A 550 -37.64 -22.31 10.79
CA ARG A 550 -39.04 -21.98 10.51
C ARG A 550 -39.19 -20.72 9.70
N VAL A 551 -38.41 -19.68 9.99
CA VAL A 551 -38.39 -18.42 9.21
C VAL A 551 -37.97 -18.69 7.77
N ARG A 552 -37.06 -19.66 7.53
CA ARG A 552 -36.61 -20.02 6.19
C ARG A 552 -37.64 -20.69 5.29
N GLU A 553 -38.74 -21.21 5.85
CA GLU A 553 -39.87 -21.66 5.03
C GLU A 553 -40.46 -20.50 4.20
N PHE A 554 -40.25 -19.26 4.66
CA PHE A 554 -40.80 -18.06 4.06
C PHE A 554 -39.72 -17.18 3.43
N GLU A 555 -38.55 -17.04 4.07
CA GLU A 555 -37.51 -16.11 3.63
C GLU A 555 -36.11 -16.73 3.52
N LYS A 556 -35.41 -16.41 2.42
CA LYS A 556 -34.13 -17.06 2.10
C LYS A 556 -32.97 -16.63 3.00
N PHE A 557 -33.05 -15.46 3.61
CA PHE A 557 -32.00 -14.89 4.45
C PHE A 557 -32.51 -14.67 5.88
N VAL A 558 -31.78 -15.25 6.84
CA VAL A 558 -32.01 -15.13 8.28
C VAL A 558 -30.65 -15.07 8.94
N GLN A 559 -30.43 -14.04 9.76
CA GLN A 559 -29.20 -13.84 10.53
C GLN A 559 -29.57 -13.41 11.95
N VAL A 560 -28.92 -13.96 12.96
CA VAL A 560 -29.11 -13.51 14.34
C VAL A 560 -28.33 -12.22 14.53
N LEU A 561 -29.05 -11.15 14.89
CA LEU A 561 -28.54 -9.82 15.20
C LEU A 561 -28.43 -9.57 16.70
N ARG A 562 -29.03 -10.41 17.53
CA ARG A 562 -28.95 -10.33 19.00
C ARG A 562 -29.43 -11.63 19.63
N TYR A 563 -28.75 -12.06 20.69
CA TYR A 563 -29.12 -13.23 21.47
C TYR A 563 -28.82 -12.96 22.94
N ARG A 564 -29.85 -12.77 23.78
CA ARG A 564 -29.66 -12.41 25.20
C ARG A 564 -30.63 -13.13 26.14
N PRO A 565 -30.18 -13.52 27.34
CA PRO A 565 -31.06 -14.08 28.35
C PRO A 565 -32.07 -13.03 28.85
N VAL A 566 -33.27 -13.47 29.26
CA VAL A 566 -34.39 -12.63 29.74
C VAL A 566 -34.85 -13.04 31.13
#